data_AF-A0A968XSI3-F1
#
_entry.id   AF-A0A968XSI3-F1
#
_cell.length_a   1.000
_cell.length_b   1.000
_cell.length_c   1.000
_cell.angle_alpha   90.00
_cell.angle_beta   90.00
_cell.angle_gamma   90.00
#
_symmetry.space_group_name_H-M   'P 1'
#
loop_
_entity.id
_entity.type
_entity.pdbx_description
1 polymer ?
#
loop_
_entity_poly.entity_id
_entity_poly.type
_entity_poly.pdbx_seq_one_letter_code
_entity_poly.pdbx_strand_id
1 'polypeptide(L)'
;MIFVLPLGYLIASDNQSQLINPDWKSLGLNLLMVQDIASVKPAVLARPYMDNLPLWSLSYEWWFYMLFYPIVTYVKSPERQSQFVWILGVGSTLLYVLHPNAILRVLMYLSIWWLGVHLSQLYRNRQAITVRSIAFPLSGIAASTAILLFQCWMTKLQGQELQFGVHPVLELRHFAFAIVVPLGAILWRKFRWIGFDTWVKPFAILAPISYVAYISHYYLVVKADYLSFLNHAGLEWLGCMGVMFGFSYVLELKVYPALRSLLAQMTKSRFFCR
;
A
#
# COMPACT_ATOMS: atom_id res chain seq x y z
N MET A 1 -2.23 13.10 -0.07
CA MET A 1 -3.61 13.26 -0.61
C MET A 1 -4.02 14.71 -0.83
N ILE A 2 -3.97 15.60 0.17
CA ILE A 2 -4.52 16.97 0.08
C ILE A 2 -3.98 17.78 -1.11
N PHE A 3 -2.74 17.55 -1.55
CA PHE A 3 -2.17 18.21 -2.73
C PHE A 3 -2.36 17.43 -4.04
N VAL A 4 -2.42 16.09 -3.95
CA VAL A 4 -2.42 15.21 -5.13
C VAL A 4 -3.83 15.03 -5.70
N LEU A 5 -4.87 15.04 -4.86
CA LEU A 5 -6.25 14.97 -5.34
C LEU A 5 -6.65 16.25 -6.10
N PRO A 6 -6.40 17.48 -5.57
CA PRO A 6 -6.67 18.69 -6.34
C PRO A 6 -5.82 18.77 -7.60
N LEU A 7 -4.54 18.37 -7.55
CA LEU A 7 -3.69 18.30 -8.74
C LEU A 7 -4.31 17.41 -9.83
N GLY A 8 -4.75 16.19 -9.46
CA GLY A 8 -5.43 15.29 -10.38
C GLY A 8 -6.71 15.88 -10.97
N TYR A 9 -7.52 16.56 -10.15
CA TYR A 9 -8.72 17.27 -10.59
C TYR A 9 -8.40 18.41 -11.58
N LEU A 10 -7.36 19.20 -11.30
CA LEU A 10 -6.94 20.32 -12.16
C LEU A 10 -6.43 19.80 -13.50
N ILE A 11 -5.59 18.77 -13.51
CA ILE A 11 -5.09 18.14 -14.74
C ILE A 11 -6.26 17.55 -15.55
N ALA A 12 -7.18 16.85 -14.90
CA ALA A 12 -8.35 16.28 -15.57
C ALA A 12 -9.29 17.36 -16.14
N SER A 13 -9.38 18.52 -15.48
CA SER A 13 -10.16 19.68 -15.97
C SER A 13 -9.49 20.34 -17.17
N ASP A 14 -8.17 20.54 -17.10
CA ASP A 14 -7.36 21.12 -18.19
C ASP A 14 -7.47 20.28 -19.47
N ASN A 15 -7.34 18.95 -19.33
CA ASN A 15 -7.48 18.00 -20.44
C ASN A 15 -8.86 18.03 -21.11
N GLN A 16 -9.91 18.49 -20.41
CA GLN A 16 -11.26 18.66 -20.97
C GLN A 16 -11.57 20.11 -21.35
N SER A 17 -10.62 21.03 -21.18
CA SER A 17 -10.81 22.48 -21.38
C SER A 17 -12.00 23.06 -20.60
N GLN A 18 -12.40 22.43 -19.50
CA GLN A 18 -13.50 22.86 -18.66
C GLN A 18 -13.36 22.29 -17.24
N LEU A 19 -13.95 22.96 -16.24
CA LEU A 19 -14.05 22.39 -14.90
C LEU A 19 -14.97 21.17 -14.95
N ILE A 20 -14.41 20.00 -14.65
CA ILE A 20 -15.19 18.76 -14.60
C ILE A 20 -16.01 18.69 -13.31
N ASN A 21 -17.07 17.89 -13.31
CA ASN A 21 -17.79 17.60 -12.07
C ASN A 21 -16.84 16.90 -11.08
N PRO A 22 -16.64 17.44 -9.86
CA PRO A 22 -15.75 16.83 -8.88
C PRO A 22 -16.18 15.45 -8.40
N ASP A 23 -17.41 15.00 -8.65
CA ASP A 23 -17.98 13.76 -8.08
C ASP A 23 -17.71 13.65 -6.58
N TRP A 24 -18.42 14.50 -5.81
CA TRP A 24 -18.26 14.60 -4.36
C TRP A 24 -18.42 13.28 -3.62
N LYS A 25 -19.23 12.35 -4.15
CA LYS A 25 -19.40 11.03 -3.57
C LYS A 25 -18.12 10.21 -3.70
N SER A 26 -17.56 10.13 -4.91
CA SER A 26 -16.29 9.43 -5.13
C SER A 26 -15.15 10.06 -4.34
N LEU A 27 -15.07 11.39 -4.31
CA LEU A 27 -14.08 12.11 -3.51
C LEU A 27 -14.23 11.77 -2.01
N GLY A 28 -15.44 11.82 -1.48
CA GLY A 28 -15.73 11.48 -0.07
C GLY A 28 -15.30 10.06 0.29
N LEU A 29 -15.62 9.07 -0.55
CA LEU A 29 -15.21 7.68 -0.34
C LEU A 29 -13.68 7.49 -0.43
N ASN A 30 -13.00 8.24 -1.31
CA ASN A 30 -11.54 8.21 -1.40
C ASN A 30 -10.86 8.87 -0.19
N LEU A 31 -11.45 9.94 0.36
CA LEU A 31 -11.00 10.57 1.60
C LEU A 31 -11.18 9.64 2.81
N LEU A 32 -12.22 8.79 2.79
CA LEU A 32 -12.42 7.72 3.76
C LEU A 32 -11.53 6.49 3.50
N MET A 33 -10.67 6.53 2.48
CA MET A 33 -9.73 5.48 2.16
C MET A 33 -10.40 4.11 1.93
N VAL A 34 -11.51 4.06 1.19
CA VAL A 34 -12.22 2.80 0.86
C VAL A 34 -12.13 2.40 -0.62
N GLN A 35 -11.27 3.08 -1.38
CA GLN A 35 -11.03 2.82 -2.80
C GLN A 35 -10.18 1.55 -3.05
N ASP A 36 -10.45 0.86 -4.16
CA ASP A 36 -9.64 -0.24 -4.69
C ASP A 36 -9.87 -0.39 -6.21
N ILE A 37 -9.13 -1.27 -6.89
CA ILE A 37 -9.22 -1.47 -8.33
C ILE A 37 -10.36 -2.46 -8.65
N ALA A 38 -11.49 -1.94 -9.13
CA ALA A 38 -12.70 -2.72 -9.43
C ALA A 38 -12.53 -3.75 -10.58
N SER A 39 -11.56 -3.56 -11.49
CA SER A 39 -11.35 -4.46 -12.62
C SER A 39 -10.65 -5.77 -12.24
N VAL A 40 -9.98 -5.84 -11.08
CA VAL A 40 -9.14 -6.99 -10.72
C VAL A 40 -9.61 -7.72 -9.46
N LYS A 41 -10.60 -7.18 -8.74
CA LYS A 41 -11.13 -7.78 -7.50
C LYS A 41 -12.64 -7.54 -7.36
N PRO A 42 -13.37 -8.47 -6.71
CA PRO A 42 -14.76 -8.25 -6.35
C PRO A 42 -14.92 -7.28 -5.19
N ALA A 43 -16.17 -6.84 -4.96
CA ALA A 43 -16.62 -6.10 -3.79
C ALA A 43 -15.81 -4.83 -3.48
N VAL A 44 -15.47 -4.07 -4.52
CA VAL A 44 -14.85 -2.75 -4.40
C VAL A 44 -15.93 -1.71 -4.08
N LEU A 45 -15.74 -0.95 -2.99
CA LEU A 45 -16.69 0.06 -2.52
C LEU A 45 -16.62 1.36 -3.33
N ALA A 46 -15.42 1.76 -3.73
CA ALA A 46 -15.17 2.94 -4.55
C ALA A 46 -14.00 2.71 -5.50
N ARG A 47 -14.03 3.33 -6.68
CA ARG A 47 -12.87 3.39 -7.57
C ARG A 47 -11.93 4.50 -7.12
N PRO A 48 -10.62 4.41 -7.44
CA PRO A 48 -9.69 5.49 -7.16
C PRO A 48 -10.15 6.80 -7.82
N TYR A 49 -10.10 7.90 -7.07
CA TYR A 49 -10.57 9.19 -7.54
C TYR A 49 -9.82 9.63 -8.81
N MET A 50 -10.57 10.01 -9.85
CA MET A 50 -10.04 10.39 -11.17
C MET A 50 -9.07 9.34 -11.75
N ASP A 51 -9.36 8.07 -11.51
CA ASP A 51 -8.56 6.92 -11.94
C ASP A 51 -7.11 6.92 -11.44
N ASN A 52 -6.78 7.64 -10.34
CA ASN A 52 -5.47 7.57 -9.71
C ASN A 52 -5.23 6.20 -9.07
N LEU A 53 -4.90 5.21 -9.91
CA LEU A 53 -4.76 3.81 -9.50
C LEU A 53 -3.89 3.66 -8.25
N PRO A 54 -2.69 4.27 -8.13
CA PRO A 54 -1.85 4.18 -6.92
C PRO A 54 -2.55 4.40 -5.57
N LEU A 55 -3.68 5.12 -5.52
CA LEU A 55 -4.46 5.31 -4.29
C LEU A 55 -5.03 3.99 -3.72
N TRP A 56 -5.08 2.91 -4.52
CA TRP A 56 -5.55 1.60 -4.05
C TRP A 56 -4.68 1.07 -2.91
N SER A 57 -3.34 1.21 -2.96
CA SER A 57 -2.48 0.65 -1.90
C SER A 57 -2.51 1.51 -0.64
N LEU A 58 -2.76 2.82 -0.81
CA LEU A 58 -2.87 3.76 0.28
C LEU A 58 -4.10 3.47 1.16
N SER A 59 -5.20 2.98 0.57
CA SER A 59 -6.38 2.60 1.33
C SER A 59 -6.07 1.47 2.32
N TYR A 60 -5.34 0.45 1.88
CA TYR A 60 -4.88 -0.64 2.75
C TYR A 60 -3.97 -0.13 3.86
N GLU A 61 -2.95 0.65 3.51
CA GLU A 61 -2.00 1.17 4.50
C GLU A 61 -2.71 2.00 5.58
N TRP A 62 -3.63 2.89 5.19
CA TRP A 62 -4.45 3.65 6.12
C TRP A 62 -5.21 2.75 7.10
N TRP A 63 -5.96 1.77 6.58
CA TRP A 63 -6.74 0.88 7.42
C TRP A 63 -5.89 -0.06 8.27
N PHE A 64 -4.70 -0.46 7.81
CA PHE A 64 -3.76 -1.21 8.63
C PHE A 64 -3.31 -0.41 9.85
N TYR A 65 -3.03 0.89 9.70
CA TYR A 65 -2.73 1.74 10.86
C TYR A 65 -3.94 1.95 11.77
N MET A 66 -5.13 2.16 11.20
CA MET A 66 -6.37 2.31 11.96
C MET A 66 -6.71 1.05 12.78
N LEU A 67 -6.34 -0.13 12.30
CA LEU A 67 -6.49 -1.40 13.02
C LEU A 67 -5.30 -1.68 13.96
N PHE A 68 -4.09 -1.31 13.57
CA PHE A 68 -2.89 -1.48 14.38
C PHE A 68 -3.03 -0.80 15.73
N TYR A 69 -3.46 0.48 15.75
CA TYR A 69 -3.59 1.26 16.98
C TYR A 69 -4.48 0.59 18.05
N PRO A 70 -5.75 0.22 17.79
CA PRO A 70 -6.57 -0.46 18.78
C PRO A 70 -6.01 -1.85 19.14
N ILE A 71 -5.44 -2.60 18.20
CA ILE A 71 -4.85 -3.92 18.51
C ILE A 71 -3.71 -3.77 19.53
N VAL A 72 -2.76 -2.85 19.31
CA VAL A 72 -1.65 -2.66 20.25
C VAL A 72 -2.07 -2.02 21.57
N THR A 73 -3.15 -1.23 21.56
CA THR A 73 -3.68 -0.57 22.76
C THR A 73 -4.42 -1.54 23.67
N TYR A 74 -5.25 -2.42 23.11
CA TYR A 74 -6.15 -3.28 23.89
C TYR A 74 -5.61 -4.70 24.10
N VAL A 75 -4.73 -5.20 23.23
CA VAL A 75 -4.11 -6.52 23.38
C VAL A 75 -2.71 -6.37 23.98
N LYS A 76 -2.55 -6.74 25.26
CA LYS A 76 -1.39 -6.35 26.08
C LYS A 76 -0.05 -7.01 25.72
N SER A 77 -0.04 -8.18 25.07
CA SER A 77 1.20 -8.92 24.75
C SER A 77 1.46 -8.91 23.24
N PRO A 78 2.69 -8.66 22.77
CA PRO A 78 3.06 -8.74 21.35
C PRO A 78 2.76 -10.11 20.72
N GLU A 79 2.92 -11.18 21.49
CA GLU A 79 2.62 -12.54 21.07
C GLU A 79 1.11 -12.71 20.88
N ARG A 80 0.30 -12.22 21.83
CA ARG A 80 -1.17 -12.25 21.74
C ARG A 80 -1.69 -11.35 20.61
N GLN A 81 -1.08 -10.19 20.40
CA GLN A 81 -1.40 -9.31 19.27
C GLN A 81 -1.20 -10.07 17.95
N SER A 82 -0.04 -10.69 17.80
CA SER A 82 0.30 -11.47 16.60
C SER A 82 -0.65 -12.66 16.43
N GLN A 83 -0.86 -13.47 17.48
CA GLN A 83 -1.85 -14.56 17.47
C GLN A 83 -3.24 -14.09 17.03
N PHE A 84 -3.71 -12.97 17.59
CA PHE A 84 -4.99 -12.38 17.25
C PHE A 84 -5.06 -12.03 15.76
N VAL A 85 -4.06 -11.31 15.22
CA VAL A 85 -4.03 -10.94 13.81
C VAL A 85 -3.95 -12.16 12.89
N TRP A 86 -3.23 -13.21 13.28
CA TRP A 86 -3.14 -14.44 12.47
C TRP A 86 -4.46 -15.20 12.42
N ILE A 87 -5.11 -15.41 13.58
CA ILE A 87 -6.43 -16.04 13.65
C ILE A 87 -7.45 -15.24 12.84
N LEU A 88 -7.44 -13.92 13.01
CA LEU A 88 -8.30 -13.00 12.28
C LEU A 88 -8.03 -13.05 10.77
N GLY A 89 -6.77 -13.09 10.36
CA GLY A 89 -6.36 -13.15 8.96
C GLY A 89 -6.81 -14.45 8.28
N VAL A 90 -6.56 -15.61 8.90
CA VAL A 90 -6.99 -16.91 8.36
C VAL A 90 -8.51 -17.01 8.33
N GLY A 91 -9.20 -16.61 9.41
CA GLY A 91 -10.66 -16.59 9.47
C GLY A 91 -11.26 -15.67 8.41
N SER A 92 -10.68 -14.48 8.22
CA SER A 92 -11.11 -13.54 7.18
C SER A 92 -10.82 -14.06 5.78
N THR A 93 -9.75 -14.81 5.57
CA THR A 93 -9.45 -15.48 4.30
C THR A 93 -10.54 -16.48 3.95
N LEU A 94 -10.88 -17.36 4.91
CA LEU A 94 -11.93 -18.36 4.72
C LEU A 94 -13.28 -17.69 4.40
N LEU A 95 -13.68 -16.69 5.20
CA LEU A 95 -14.91 -15.95 4.97
C LEU A 95 -14.88 -15.17 3.65
N TYR A 96 -13.73 -14.65 3.23
CA TYR A 96 -13.59 -13.93 1.97
C TYR A 96 -13.81 -14.83 0.76
N VAL A 97 -13.33 -16.08 0.80
CA VAL A 97 -13.59 -17.08 -0.24
C VAL A 97 -15.09 -17.37 -0.38
N LEU A 98 -15.82 -17.40 0.74
CA LEU A 98 -17.26 -17.69 0.76
C LEU A 98 -18.12 -16.46 0.40
N HIS A 99 -17.76 -15.30 0.93
CA HIS A 99 -18.49 -14.04 0.81
C HIS A 99 -17.52 -12.88 0.58
N PRO A 100 -17.04 -12.67 -0.65
CA PRO A 100 -16.06 -11.63 -0.94
C PRO A 100 -16.58 -10.24 -0.55
N ASN A 101 -15.90 -9.57 0.37
CA ASN A 101 -16.20 -8.20 0.75
C ASN A 101 -14.93 -7.40 1.08
N ALA A 102 -15.01 -6.07 1.03
CA ALA A 102 -13.85 -5.19 1.23
C ALA A 102 -13.23 -5.33 2.64
N ILE A 103 -14.05 -5.52 3.68
CA ILE A 103 -13.60 -5.59 5.08
C ILE A 103 -12.79 -6.87 5.31
N LEU A 104 -13.32 -8.02 4.93
CA LEU A 104 -12.65 -9.32 5.01
C LEU A 104 -11.35 -9.31 4.22
N ARG A 105 -11.34 -8.65 3.06
CA ARG A 105 -10.11 -8.44 2.30
C ARG A 105 -9.08 -7.66 3.11
N VAL A 106 -9.43 -6.49 3.67
CA VAL A 106 -8.52 -5.70 4.52
C VAL A 106 -8.00 -6.53 5.70
N LEU A 107 -8.88 -7.25 6.41
CA LEU A 107 -8.51 -8.06 7.57
C LEU A 107 -7.63 -9.26 7.19
N MET A 108 -7.88 -9.88 6.04
CA MET A 108 -7.01 -10.91 5.47
C MET A 108 -5.62 -10.33 5.19
N TYR A 109 -5.51 -9.23 4.44
CA TYR A 109 -4.21 -8.60 4.11
C TYR A 109 -3.48 -7.99 5.31
N LEU A 110 -4.19 -7.66 6.39
CA LEU A 110 -3.58 -7.20 7.64
C LEU A 110 -2.54 -8.20 8.15
N SER A 111 -2.76 -9.51 7.94
CA SER A 111 -1.79 -10.55 8.28
C SER A 111 -0.44 -10.32 7.57
N ILE A 112 -0.42 -10.13 6.26
CA ILE A 112 0.81 -9.86 5.50
C ILE A 112 1.53 -8.62 6.06
N TRP A 113 0.78 -7.54 6.31
CA TRP A 113 1.34 -6.31 6.86
C TRP A 113 1.90 -6.51 8.28
N TRP A 114 1.20 -7.29 9.11
CA TRP A 114 1.62 -7.59 10.49
C TRP A 114 2.89 -8.44 10.56
N LEU A 115 3.23 -9.18 9.50
CA LEU A 115 4.52 -9.88 9.44
C LEU A 115 5.67 -8.88 9.49
N GLY A 116 5.51 -7.73 8.83
CA GLY A 116 6.43 -6.60 8.93
C GLY A 116 6.53 -6.05 10.35
N VAL A 117 5.39 -5.90 11.04
CA VAL A 117 5.37 -5.50 12.47
C VAL A 117 6.16 -6.49 13.31
N HIS A 118 5.89 -7.79 13.18
CA HIS A 118 6.58 -8.85 13.91
C HIS A 118 8.09 -8.83 13.65
N LEU A 119 8.51 -8.72 12.39
CA LEU A 119 9.92 -8.57 12.01
C LEU A 119 10.57 -7.32 12.62
N SER A 120 9.85 -6.20 12.65
CA SER A 120 10.33 -4.95 13.25
C SER A 120 10.52 -5.09 14.77
N GLN A 121 9.64 -5.83 15.45
CA GLN A 121 9.74 -6.11 16.88
C GLN A 121 10.96 -6.98 17.17
N LEU A 122 11.17 -8.06 16.39
CA LEU A 122 12.37 -8.88 16.49
C LEU A 122 13.64 -8.02 16.34
N TYR A 123 13.66 -7.13 15.34
CA TYR A 123 14.79 -6.22 15.11
C TYR A 123 15.02 -5.26 16.28
N ARG A 124 13.97 -4.55 16.73
CA ARG A 124 14.06 -3.59 17.84
C ARG A 124 14.48 -4.24 19.16
N ASN A 125 14.03 -5.47 19.41
CA ASN A 125 14.37 -6.24 20.59
C ASN A 125 15.71 -6.98 20.47
N ARG A 126 16.46 -6.76 19.37
CA ARG A 126 17.74 -7.44 19.07
C ARG A 126 17.63 -8.97 19.07
N GLN A 127 16.45 -9.49 18.74
CA GLN A 127 16.22 -10.92 18.62
C GLN A 127 16.66 -11.44 17.24
N ALA A 128 17.07 -12.71 17.19
CA ALA A 128 17.54 -13.30 15.95
C ALA A 128 16.39 -13.52 14.96
N ILE A 129 16.40 -12.78 13.85
CA ILE A 129 15.50 -13.00 12.71
C ILE A 129 15.95 -14.28 11.98
N THR A 130 15.23 -15.36 12.21
CA THR A 130 15.45 -16.71 11.65
C THR A 130 14.13 -17.29 11.17
N VAL A 131 14.15 -18.37 10.37
CA VAL A 131 12.92 -19.06 9.96
C VAL A 131 12.10 -19.48 11.18
N ARG A 132 12.76 -19.95 12.25
CA ARG A 132 12.12 -20.35 13.49
C ARG A 132 11.39 -19.18 14.18
N SER A 133 11.99 -17.99 14.21
CA SER A 133 11.39 -16.82 14.87
C SER A 133 10.17 -16.25 14.14
N ILE A 134 9.99 -16.60 12.86
CA ILE A 134 8.84 -16.19 12.05
C ILE A 134 7.93 -17.35 11.65
N ALA A 135 8.21 -18.58 12.09
CA ALA A 135 7.48 -19.78 11.69
C ALA A 135 5.99 -19.69 12.00
N PHE A 136 5.64 -19.16 13.17
CA PHE A 136 4.25 -19.02 13.58
C PHE A 136 3.48 -18.00 12.71
N PRO A 137 3.93 -16.74 12.54
CA PRO A 137 3.40 -15.82 11.52
C PRO A 137 3.29 -16.43 10.12
N LEU A 138 4.35 -17.10 9.66
CA LEU A 138 4.38 -17.73 8.34
C LEU A 138 3.37 -18.87 8.21
N SER A 139 3.10 -19.62 9.27
CA SER A 139 2.06 -20.68 9.23
C SER A 139 0.67 -20.10 9.01
N GLY A 140 0.36 -18.92 9.55
CA GLY A 140 -0.91 -18.23 9.29
C GLY A 140 -1.03 -17.81 7.81
N ILE A 141 0.02 -17.19 7.27
CA ILE A 141 0.07 -16.80 5.85
C ILE A 141 0.04 -18.04 4.94
N ALA A 142 0.71 -19.13 5.30
CA ALA A 142 0.68 -20.40 4.58
C ALA A 142 -0.72 -21.03 4.58
N ALA A 143 -1.43 -20.99 5.72
CA ALA A 143 -2.81 -21.44 5.80
C ALA A 143 -3.73 -20.61 4.88
N SER A 144 -3.62 -19.27 4.92
CA SER A 144 -4.35 -18.39 3.98
C SER A 144 -4.00 -18.68 2.52
N THR A 145 -2.72 -18.93 2.22
CA THR A 145 -2.24 -19.29 0.88
C THR A 145 -2.89 -20.61 0.42
N ALA A 146 -2.97 -21.62 1.28
CA ALA A 146 -3.60 -22.89 0.96
C ALA A 146 -5.11 -22.74 0.70
N ILE A 147 -5.82 -21.92 1.49
CA ILE A 147 -7.24 -21.60 1.27
C ILE A 147 -7.44 -20.93 -0.10
N LEU A 148 -6.61 -19.95 -0.45
CA LEU A 148 -6.69 -19.25 -1.74
C LEU A 148 -6.29 -20.15 -2.91
N LEU A 149 -5.33 -21.06 -2.72
CA LEU A 149 -4.96 -22.06 -3.70
C LEU A 149 -6.13 -23.02 -3.97
N PHE A 150 -6.80 -23.46 -2.91
CA PHE A 150 -8.02 -24.25 -3.01
C PHE A 150 -9.13 -23.50 -3.75
N GLN A 151 -9.32 -22.20 -3.48
CA GLN A 151 -10.27 -21.37 -4.25
C GLN A 151 -9.92 -21.35 -5.74
N CYS A 152 -8.66 -21.09 -6.10
CA CYS A 152 -8.22 -21.11 -7.50
C CYS A 152 -8.47 -22.48 -8.17
N TRP A 153 -8.22 -23.57 -7.44
CA TRP A 153 -8.49 -24.93 -7.92
C TRP A 153 -9.98 -25.17 -8.16
N MET A 154 -10.85 -24.77 -7.23
CA MET A 154 -12.30 -24.87 -7.36
C MET A 154 -12.84 -24.05 -8.54
N THR A 155 -12.36 -22.81 -8.71
CA THR A 155 -12.69 -21.94 -9.86
C THR A 155 -12.35 -22.63 -11.18
N LYS A 156 -11.18 -23.28 -11.26
CA LYS A 156 -10.77 -24.04 -12.46
C LYS A 156 -11.67 -25.26 -12.71
N LEU A 157 -12.05 -25.99 -11.66
CA LEU A 157 -12.97 -27.14 -11.78
C LEU A 157 -14.37 -26.72 -12.26
N GLN A 158 -14.80 -25.50 -11.95
CA GLN A 158 -16.05 -24.92 -12.44
C GLN A 158 -15.96 -24.42 -13.90
N GLY A 159 -14.83 -24.64 -14.58
CA GLY A 159 -14.62 -24.24 -15.97
C GLY A 159 -14.36 -22.74 -16.16
N GLN A 160 -14.12 -21.98 -15.09
CA GLN A 160 -13.78 -20.57 -15.19
C GLN A 160 -12.29 -20.40 -15.49
N GLU A 161 -11.95 -19.45 -16.38
CA GLU A 161 -10.57 -19.11 -16.70
C GLU A 161 -9.91 -18.35 -15.55
N LEU A 162 -8.70 -18.80 -15.17
CA LEU A 162 -7.88 -18.11 -14.19
C LEU A 162 -7.00 -17.09 -14.90
N GLN A 163 -7.18 -15.81 -14.57
CA GLN A 163 -6.37 -14.72 -15.13
C GLN A 163 -5.31 -14.26 -14.12
N PHE A 164 -4.06 -14.13 -14.58
CA PHE A 164 -2.98 -13.67 -13.72
C PHE A 164 -3.18 -12.21 -13.31
N GLY A 165 -3.19 -11.94 -12.00
CA GLY A 165 -3.40 -10.60 -11.47
C GLY A 165 -4.87 -10.19 -11.33
N VAL A 166 -5.81 -11.11 -11.54
CA VAL A 166 -7.24 -10.94 -11.23
C VAL A 166 -7.64 -11.96 -10.16
N HIS A 167 -8.65 -11.62 -9.35
CA HIS A 167 -9.25 -12.55 -8.38
C HIS A 167 -9.64 -13.89 -9.04
N PRO A 168 -9.36 -15.05 -8.42
CA PRO A 168 -8.71 -15.26 -7.11
C PRO A 168 -7.18 -15.36 -7.14
N VAL A 169 -6.56 -15.39 -8.33
CA VAL A 169 -5.10 -15.54 -8.49
C VAL A 169 -4.35 -14.34 -7.91
N LEU A 170 -4.97 -13.16 -7.94
CA LEU A 170 -4.42 -11.92 -7.39
C LEU A 170 -4.11 -12.03 -5.88
N GLU A 171 -5.06 -12.53 -5.09
CA GLU A 171 -4.85 -12.72 -3.66
C GLU A 171 -3.81 -13.81 -3.40
N LEU A 172 -3.91 -14.95 -4.12
CA LEU A 172 -2.96 -16.05 -4.01
C LEU A 172 -1.53 -15.60 -4.22
N ARG A 173 -1.26 -14.81 -5.28
CA ARG A 173 0.11 -14.34 -5.56
C ARG A 173 0.65 -13.43 -4.46
N HIS A 174 -0.20 -12.59 -3.85
CA HIS A 174 0.26 -11.68 -2.79
C HIS A 174 0.63 -12.46 -1.53
N PHE A 175 -0.19 -13.45 -1.16
CA PHE A 175 0.09 -14.32 -0.01
C PHE A 175 1.31 -15.22 -0.25
N ALA A 176 1.44 -15.81 -1.44
CA ALA A 176 2.64 -16.57 -1.81
C ALA A 176 3.90 -15.69 -1.76
N PHE A 177 3.83 -14.47 -2.30
CA PHE A 177 4.95 -13.52 -2.26
C PHE A 177 5.32 -13.11 -0.83
N ALA A 178 4.33 -12.96 0.06
CA ALA A 178 4.56 -12.68 1.48
C ALA A 178 5.26 -13.82 2.25
N ILE A 179 5.28 -15.04 1.70
CA ILE A 179 6.10 -16.15 2.22
C ILE A 179 7.49 -16.11 1.59
N VAL A 180 7.57 -15.98 0.27
CA VAL A 180 8.82 -16.05 -0.49
C VAL A 180 9.78 -14.93 -0.09
N VAL A 181 9.32 -13.69 0.03
CA VAL A 181 10.21 -12.53 0.27
C VAL A 181 10.92 -12.61 1.63
N PRO A 182 10.24 -12.81 2.77
CA PRO A 182 10.91 -12.92 4.06
C PRO A 182 11.89 -14.10 4.13
N LEU A 183 11.53 -15.25 3.54
CA LEU A 183 12.41 -16.41 3.47
C LEU A 183 13.64 -16.12 2.60
N GLY A 184 13.43 -15.50 1.43
CA GLY A 184 14.50 -15.04 0.56
C GLY A 184 15.41 -14.03 1.24
N ALA A 185 14.87 -13.09 2.01
CA ALA A 185 15.64 -12.11 2.78
C ALA A 185 16.47 -12.77 3.89
N ILE A 186 15.92 -13.77 4.61
CA ILE A 186 16.67 -14.54 5.61
C ILE A 186 17.80 -15.33 4.94
N LEU A 187 17.56 -15.91 3.77
CA LEU A 187 18.59 -16.61 3.00
C LEU A 187 19.67 -15.65 2.50
N TRP A 188 19.28 -14.52 1.91
CA TRP A 188 20.20 -13.49 1.42
C TRP A 188 21.06 -12.89 2.54
N ARG A 189 20.49 -12.76 3.75
CA ARG A 189 21.24 -12.39 4.96
C ARG A 189 22.37 -13.38 5.28
N LYS A 190 22.18 -14.69 5.08
CA LYS A 190 23.24 -15.69 5.27
C LYS A 190 24.41 -15.47 4.32
N PHE A 191 24.11 -14.96 3.13
CA PHE A 191 25.10 -14.51 2.15
C PHE A 191 25.60 -13.09 2.42
N ARG A 192 25.45 -12.57 3.65
CA ARG A 192 25.91 -11.22 4.06
C ARG A 192 25.44 -10.10 3.13
N TRP A 193 24.23 -10.22 2.57
CA TRP A 193 23.65 -9.20 1.69
C TRP A 193 24.52 -8.84 0.47
N ILE A 194 25.19 -9.83 -0.14
CA ILE A 194 25.96 -9.62 -1.38
C ILE A 194 25.14 -8.81 -2.39
N GLY A 195 25.72 -7.72 -2.89
CA GLY A 195 25.12 -6.82 -3.88
C GLY A 195 24.17 -5.74 -3.31
N PHE A 196 23.82 -5.77 -2.02
CA PHE A 196 22.89 -4.78 -1.45
C PHE A 196 23.41 -3.35 -1.53
N ASP A 197 24.66 -3.10 -1.12
CA ASP A 197 25.27 -1.77 -1.15
C ASP A 197 25.41 -1.22 -2.58
N THR A 198 25.56 -2.10 -3.57
CA THR A 198 25.74 -1.72 -4.98
C THR A 198 24.40 -1.46 -5.67
N TRP A 199 23.43 -2.35 -5.50
CA TRP A 199 22.20 -2.34 -6.30
C TRP A 199 20.99 -1.76 -5.57
N VAL A 200 20.89 -1.90 -4.25
CA VAL A 200 19.69 -1.49 -3.50
C VAL A 200 19.91 -0.19 -2.76
N LYS A 201 21.04 -0.06 -2.06
CA LYS A 201 21.34 1.11 -1.22
C LYS A 201 21.34 2.45 -1.95
N PRO A 202 21.75 2.59 -3.24
CA PRO A 202 21.67 3.88 -3.93
C PRO A 202 20.26 4.46 -3.97
N PHE A 203 19.24 3.59 -4.04
CA PHE A 203 17.83 4.02 -4.02
C PHE A 203 17.38 4.60 -2.67
N ALA A 204 18.16 4.43 -1.60
CA ALA A 204 17.87 5.07 -0.32
C ALA A 204 17.88 6.61 -0.40
N ILE A 205 18.55 7.19 -1.40
CA ILE A 205 18.54 8.64 -1.67
C ILE A 205 17.13 9.12 -2.02
N LEU A 206 16.31 8.27 -2.65
CA LEU A 206 14.93 8.60 -3.04
C LEU A 206 13.92 8.31 -1.93
N ALA A 207 14.30 7.58 -0.88
CA ALA A 207 13.40 7.22 0.20
C ALA A 207 12.65 8.42 0.81
N PRO A 208 13.28 9.59 1.06
CA PRO A 208 12.61 10.74 1.65
C PRO A 208 11.56 11.44 0.76
N ILE A 209 11.46 11.08 -0.52
CA ILE A 209 10.51 11.66 -1.48
C ILE A 209 9.62 10.59 -2.15
N SER A 210 9.73 9.35 -1.68
CA SER A 210 9.16 8.17 -2.34
C SER A 210 7.65 8.12 -2.25
N TYR A 211 7.05 8.70 -1.21
CA TYR A 211 5.61 8.64 -0.98
C TYR A 211 4.85 9.51 -1.98
N VAL A 212 5.23 10.79 -2.12
CA VAL A 212 4.64 11.72 -3.08
C VAL A 212 4.95 11.28 -4.49
N ALA A 213 6.17 10.80 -4.76
CA ALA A 213 6.50 10.24 -6.07
C ALA A 213 5.54 9.08 -6.41
N TYR A 214 5.32 8.17 -5.46
CA TYR A 214 4.40 7.05 -5.65
C TYR A 214 2.95 7.49 -5.92
N ILE A 215 2.39 8.47 -5.22
CA ILE A 215 0.98 8.85 -5.45
C ILE A 215 0.78 9.85 -6.60
N SER A 216 1.85 10.54 -7.06
CA SER A 216 1.78 11.57 -8.10
C SER A 216 2.26 11.10 -9.48
N HIS A 217 3.06 10.03 -9.58
CA HIS A 217 3.61 9.57 -10.86
C HIS A 217 2.53 9.26 -11.91
N TYR A 218 1.34 8.82 -11.47
CA TYR A 218 0.25 8.53 -12.40
C TYR A 218 -0.13 9.78 -13.21
N TYR A 219 -0.23 10.94 -12.58
CA TYR A 219 -0.56 12.19 -13.26
C TYR A 219 0.66 12.87 -13.88
N LEU A 220 1.78 12.89 -13.16
CA LEU A 220 2.96 13.65 -13.58
C LEU A 220 3.82 12.93 -14.61
N VAL A 221 3.64 11.61 -14.79
CA VAL A 221 4.44 10.79 -15.72
C VAL A 221 3.55 9.95 -16.64
N VAL A 222 2.62 9.16 -16.10
CA VAL A 222 1.86 8.19 -16.90
C VAL A 222 0.81 8.85 -17.80
N LYS A 223 0.12 9.89 -17.28
CA LYS A 223 -0.90 10.66 -17.99
C LYS A 223 -0.42 12.03 -18.47
N ALA A 224 0.89 12.28 -18.39
CA ALA A 224 1.47 13.56 -18.74
C ALA A 224 1.58 13.74 -20.25
N ASP A 225 1.06 14.86 -20.76
CA ASP A 225 1.19 15.33 -22.14
C ASP A 225 1.78 16.74 -22.24
N TYR A 226 2.05 17.39 -21.10
CA TYR A 226 2.54 18.78 -21.01
C TYR A 226 3.97 18.99 -21.58
N LEU A 227 4.72 17.91 -21.88
CA LEU A 227 6.01 17.98 -22.58
C LEU A 227 5.96 17.43 -24.01
N SER A 228 4.79 17.07 -24.53
CA SER A 228 4.62 16.49 -25.88
C SER A 228 5.15 17.37 -27.01
N PHE A 229 5.33 18.68 -26.77
CA PHE A 229 5.94 19.61 -27.72
C PHE A 229 7.40 19.27 -28.07
N LEU A 230 8.09 18.45 -27.26
CA LEU A 230 9.46 18.01 -27.53
C LEU A 230 9.55 17.01 -28.69
N ASN A 231 8.46 16.31 -29.03
CA ASN A 231 8.39 15.29 -30.08
C ASN A 231 9.49 14.22 -29.96
N HIS A 232 9.88 13.87 -28.72
CA HIS A 232 10.92 12.87 -28.47
C HIS A 232 10.65 12.14 -27.15
N ALA A 233 10.10 10.92 -27.26
CA ALA A 233 9.61 10.14 -26.13
C ALA A 233 10.60 10.01 -24.95
N GLY A 234 11.91 9.83 -25.23
CA GLY A 234 12.92 9.74 -24.19
C GLY A 234 13.13 11.05 -23.41
N LEU A 235 13.05 12.21 -24.09
CA LEU A 235 13.23 13.51 -23.46
C LEU A 235 11.97 13.91 -22.69
N GLU A 236 10.80 13.60 -23.25
CA GLU A 236 9.51 13.75 -22.56
C GLU A 236 9.48 12.95 -21.27
N TRP A 237 9.82 11.66 -21.33
CA TRP A 237 9.85 10.81 -20.15
C TRP A 237 10.84 11.32 -19.10
N LEU A 238 12.07 11.68 -19.49
CA LEU A 238 13.06 12.23 -18.57
C LEU A 238 12.60 13.56 -17.95
N GLY A 239 11.99 14.43 -18.75
CA GLY A 239 11.44 15.70 -18.29
C GLY A 239 10.31 15.50 -17.29
N CYS A 240 9.36 14.62 -17.59
CA CYS A 240 8.25 14.27 -16.69
C CYS A 240 8.74 13.65 -15.38
N MET A 241 9.75 12.77 -15.44
CA MET A 241 10.40 12.22 -14.25
C MET A 241 11.08 13.32 -13.41
N GLY A 242 11.74 14.28 -14.07
CA GLY A 242 12.33 15.45 -13.42
C GLY A 242 11.29 16.30 -12.69
N VAL A 243 10.15 16.57 -13.33
CA VAL A 243 9.01 17.29 -12.73
C VAL A 243 8.46 16.53 -11.53
N MET A 244 8.24 15.20 -11.66
CA MET A 244 7.76 14.37 -10.56
C MET A 244 8.71 14.38 -9.36
N PHE A 245 10.02 14.22 -9.56
CA PHE A 245 10.99 14.25 -8.46
C PHE A 245 11.11 15.65 -7.84
N GLY A 246 11.10 16.71 -8.65
CA GLY A 246 11.09 18.09 -8.17
C GLY A 246 9.84 18.38 -7.32
N PHE A 247 8.67 18.01 -7.81
CA PHE A 247 7.40 18.13 -7.08
C PHE A 247 7.42 17.35 -5.76
N SER A 248 7.89 16.11 -5.79
CA SER A 248 7.98 15.24 -4.61
C SER A 248 8.97 15.80 -3.58
N TYR A 249 10.12 16.30 -4.02
CA TYR A 249 11.11 16.97 -3.17
C TYR A 249 10.52 18.19 -2.46
N VAL A 250 9.85 19.08 -3.21
CA VAL A 250 9.25 20.29 -2.64
C VAL A 250 8.18 19.92 -1.61
N LEU A 251 7.28 18.98 -1.94
CA LEU A 251 6.22 18.60 -1.03
C LEU A 251 6.74 17.91 0.23
N GLU A 252 7.57 16.88 0.10
CA GLU A 252 7.98 16.07 1.25
C GLU A 252 9.03 16.74 2.13
N LEU A 253 9.97 17.48 1.54
CA LEU A 253 11.09 18.04 2.30
C LEU A 253 10.90 19.51 2.68
N LYS A 254 9.98 20.24 2.06
CA LYS A 254 9.72 21.66 2.36
C LYS A 254 8.31 21.90 2.89
N VAL A 255 7.29 21.53 2.13
CA VAL A 255 5.89 21.85 2.46
C VAL A 255 5.39 21.06 3.66
N TYR A 256 5.53 19.72 3.66
CA TYR A 256 5.03 18.88 4.75
C TYR A 256 5.69 19.20 6.11
N PRO A 257 7.03 19.39 6.21
CA PRO A 257 7.66 19.80 7.46
C PRO A 257 7.18 21.17 7.94
N ALA A 258 7.01 22.14 7.03
CA ALA A 258 6.51 23.47 7.38
C ALA A 258 5.07 23.42 7.92
N LEU A 259 4.18 22.69 7.25
CA LEU A 259 2.79 22.47 7.70
C LEU A 259 2.75 21.77 9.05
N ARG A 260 3.58 20.74 9.26
CA ARG A 260 3.69 20.05 10.54
C ARG A 260 4.13 20.99 11.66
N SER A 261 5.12 21.85 11.39
CA SER A 261 5.58 22.86 12.35
C SER A 261 4.47 23.83 12.72
N LEU A 262 3.75 24.34 11.72
CA LEU A 262 2.62 25.26 11.93
C LEU A 262 1.51 24.61 12.78
N LEU A 263 1.11 23.38 12.44
CA LEU A 263 0.08 22.62 13.17
C LEU A 263 0.51 22.36 14.62
N ALA A 264 1.78 22.02 14.85
CA ALA A 264 2.33 21.81 16.19
C ALA A 264 2.34 23.10 17.03
N GLN A 265 2.61 24.26 16.42
CA GLN A 265 2.53 25.55 17.11
C GLN A 265 1.09 25.90 17.51
N MET A 266 0.12 25.68 16.61
CA MET A 266 -1.30 25.93 16.90
C MET A 266 -1.88 25.01 18.00
N THR A 267 -1.40 23.78 18.10
CA THR A 267 -1.85 22.86 19.17
C THR A 267 -1.24 23.24 20.52
N LYS A 268 0.03 23.67 20.55
CA LYS A 268 0.66 24.18 21.78
C LYS A 268 -0.01 25.46 22.29
N SER A 269 -0.31 26.42 21.43
CA SER A 269 -0.95 27.69 21.86
C SER A 269 -2.35 27.49 22.45
N ARG A 270 -3.12 26.50 21.96
CA ARG A 270 -4.43 26.16 22.53
C ARG A 270 -4.38 25.49 23.89
N PHE A 271 -3.27 24.85 24.24
CA PHE A 271 -3.10 24.20 25.56
C PHE A 271 -2.56 25.14 26.64
N PHE A 272 -1.95 26.27 26.27
CA PHE A 272 -1.42 27.27 27.22
C PHE A 272 -2.34 28.48 27.46
N CYS A 273 -3.49 28.56 26.78
CA CYS A 273 -4.53 29.59 27.02
C CYS A 273 -5.74 29.05 27.81
N ARG A 274 -5.57 27.98 28.58
CA ARG A 274 -6.50 27.53 29.62
C ARG A 274 -5.76 27.46 30.95
#